data_AF-A0A026VUP2-F1
#
_entry.id   AF-A0A026VUP2-F1
#
_cell.length_a   1.000
_cell.length_b   1.000
_cell.length_c   1.000
_cell.angle_alpha   90.00
_cell.angle_beta   90.00
_cell.angle_gamma   90.00
#
_symmetry.space_group_name_H-M   'P 1'
#
loop_
_entity.id
_entity.type
_entity.pdbx_description
1 polymer ?
#
loop_
_entity_poly.entity_id
_entity_poly.type
_entity_poly.pdbx_seq_one_letter_code
_entity_poly.pdbx_strand_id
1 'polypeptide(L)'
;GQKYADFLSQQLPNLLEEVPLETRLQMWYQHGGCPAHNARVARTVLHEMFPERWIGRGHISWPARSPDLNPLDFFVGNVKEHCLQ
;
A
#
# COMPACT_ATOMS: atom_id res chain seq x y z
N GLY A 1 7.89 -1.58 10.80
CA GLY A 1 7.73 -0.13 10.89
C GLY A 1 8.78 0.56 10.06
N GLN A 2 10.00 0.75 10.61
CA GLN A 2 11.06 1.51 9.93
C GLN A 2 11.39 0.99 8.52
N LYS A 3 11.69 -0.30 8.35
CA LYS A 3 11.95 -0.88 7.01
C LYS A 3 10.84 -0.61 5.99
N TYR A 4 9.59 -0.55 6.43
CA TYR A 4 8.46 -0.26 5.54
C TYR A 4 8.39 1.25 5.23
N ALA A 5 8.67 2.11 6.21
CA ALA A 5 8.82 3.54 5.97
C ALA A 5 9.98 3.85 5.01
N ASP A 6 11.12 3.17 5.16
CA ASP A 6 12.29 3.30 4.27
C ASP A 6 11.93 2.83 2.84
N PHE A 7 11.19 1.72 2.71
CA PHE A 7 10.67 1.29 1.42
C PHE A 7 9.78 2.37 0.77
N LEU A 8 8.83 2.93 1.53
CA LEU A 8 7.90 3.95 1.05
C LEU A 8 8.65 5.20 0.58
N SER A 9 9.64 5.69 1.32
CA SER A 9 10.32 6.94 0.97
C SER A 9 11.46 6.77 -0.04
N GLN A 10 12.13 5.62 -0.06
CA GLN A 10 13.38 5.44 -0.83
C GLN A 10 13.23 4.54 -2.06
N GLN A 11 12.27 3.61 -2.07
CA GLN A 11 12.13 2.63 -3.16
C GLN A 11 10.87 2.87 -3.98
N LEU A 12 9.74 3.14 -3.32
CA LEU A 12 8.46 3.34 -4.00
C LEU A 12 8.50 4.45 -5.08
N PRO A 13 9.16 5.60 -4.90
CA PRO A 13 9.22 6.62 -5.95
C PRO A 13 9.89 6.12 -7.24
N ASN A 14 10.94 5.30 -7.11
CA ASN A 14 11.65 4.72 -8.27
C ASN A 14 10.76 3.72 -9.00
N LEU A 15 9.97 2.93 -8.26
CA LEU A 15 9.00 2.01 -8.87
C LEU A 15 7.87 2.72 -9.61
N LEU A 16 7.64 4.01 -9.34
CA LEU A 16 6.62 4.84 -9.95
C LEU A 16 7.18 5.80 -11.01
N GLU A 17 8.46 5.68 -11.40
CA GLU A 17 9.13 6.61 -12.33
C GLU A 17 8.41 6.67 -13.69
N GLU A 18 7.99 5.52 -14.20
CA GLU A 18 7.25 5.38 -15.46
C GLU A 18 5.80 5.89 -15.38
N VAL A 19 5.30 6.19 -14.18
CA VAL A 19 3.95 6.73 -14.00
C VAL A 19 4.00 8.26 -14.18
N PRO A 20 3.18 8.83 -15.08
CA PRO A 20 3.13 10.28 -15.28
C PRO A 20 2.92 11.03 -13.97
N LEU A 21 3.57 12.20 -13.82
CA LEU A 21 3.53 12.97 -12.59
C LEU A 21 2.10 13.35 -12.18
N GLU A 22 1.26 13.74 -13.16
CA GLU A 22 -0.15 14.07 -12.91
C GLU A 22 -0.90 12.89 -12.27
N THR A 23 -0.69 11.68 -12.80
CA THR A 23 -1.26 10.46 -12.23
C THR A 23 -0.76 10.22 -10.81
N ARG A 24 0.54 10.41 -10.53
CA ARG A 24 1.10 10.25 -9.19
C ARG A 24 0.53 11.24 -8.17
N LEU A 25 0.30 12.48 -8.58
CA LEU A 25 -0.27 13.52 -7.72
C LEU A 25 -1.73 13.22 -7.33
N GLN A 26 -2.47 12.49 -8.17
CA GLN A 26 -3.86 12.09 -7.90
C GLN A 26 -3.99 10.64 -7.39
N MET A 27 -2.87 9.92 -7.24
CA MET A 27 -2.89 8.51 -6.90
C MET A 27 -3.35 8.26 -5.46
N TRP A 28 -4.07 7.15 -5.28
CA TRP A 28 -4.42 6.60 -3.98
C TRP A 28 -3.50 5.43 -3.62
N TYR A 29 -3.05 5.41 -2.36
CA TYR A 29 -2.23 4.31 -1.85
C TYR A 29 -3.05 3.41 -0.92
N GLN A 30 -3.12 2.11 -1.20
CA GLN A 30 -3.81 1.14 -0.35
C GLN A 30 -2.82 0.09 0.17
N HIS A 31 -2.93 -0.27 1.45
CA HIS A 31 -2.16 -1.37 2.03
C HIS A 31 -2.95 -2.27 2.99
N GLY A 32 -2.44 -3.48 3.22
CA GLY A 32 -3.04 -4.44 4.14
C GLY A 32 -2.77 -4.12 5.62
N GLY A 33 -3.53 -4.78 6.51
CA GLY A 33 -3.51 -4.55 7.96
C GLY A 33 -2.32 -5.11 8.75
N CYS A 34 -1.17 -5.39 8.12
CA CYS A 34 0.02 -5.89 8.80
C CYS A 34 0.48 -4.93 9.91
N PRO A 35 0.91 -5.40 11.11
CA PRO A 35 1.38 -4.51 12.17
C PRO A 35 2.51 -3.57 11.74
N ALA A 36 3.40 -4.01 10.84
CA ALA A 36 4.48 -3.18 10.33
C ALA A 36 3.99 -1.95 9.56
N HIS A 37 2.85 -2.07 8.87
CA HIS A 37 2.22 -1.01 8.07
C HIS A 37 1.49 0.03 8.94
N ASN A 38 1.10 -0.35 10.16
CA ASN A 38 0.42 0.54 11.13
C ASN A 38 1.37 1.32 12.04
N ALA A 39 2.69 1.08 11.91
CA ALA A 39 3.68 1.82 12.67
C ALA A 39 3.54 3.34 12.40
N ARG A 40 3.65 4.15 13.46
CA ARG A 40 3.56 5.62 13.37
C ARG A 40 4.49 6.19 12.29
N VAL A 41 5.73 5.72 12.23
CA VAL A 41 6.72 6.17 11.23
C VAL A 41 6.26 5.93 9.78
N ALA A 42 5.60 4.81 9.50
CA ALA A 42 5.08 4.52 8.16
C ALA A 42 3.88 5.42 7.83
N ARG A 43 2.99 5.66 8.81
CA ARG A 43 1.85 6.55 8.63
C ARG A 43 2.27 8.01 8.38
N THR A 44 3.33 8.48 9.03
CA THR A 44 3.89 9.81 8.78
C THR A 44 4.33 9.94 7.33
N VAL A 45 5.13 8.99 6.82
CA VAL A 45 5.56 8.98 5.41
C VAL A 45 4.37 8.92 4.44
N LEU A 46 3.35 8.10 4.74
CA LEU A 46 2.15 8.01 3.91
C LEU A 46 1.36 9.32 3.87
N HIS A 47 1.25 10.04 4.99
CA HIS A 47 0.58 11.34 5.00
C HIS A 47 1.33 12.41 4.19
N GLU A 48 2.66 12.36 4.18
CA GLU A 48 3.48 13.28 3.39
C GLU A 48 3.40 12.98 1.89
N MET A 49 3.43 11.69 1.52
CA MET A 49 3.44 11.28 0.10
C MET A 49 2.03 11.26 -0.52
N PHE A 50 1.02 10.86 0.25
CA PHE A 50 -0.36 10.65 -0.22
C PHE A 50 -1.35 11.38 0.71
N PRO A 51 -1.27 12.71 0.84
CA PRO A 51 -2.14 13.46 1.75
C PRO A 51 -3.61 13.20 1.44
N GLU A 52 -4.37 12.76 2.45
CA GLU A 52 -5.79 12.37 2.37
C GLU A 52 -6.11 11.24 1.35
N ARG A 53 -5.11 10.62 0.72
CA ARG A 53 -5.26 9.65 -0.37
C ARG A 53 -4.61 8.31 -0.06
N TRP A 54 -4.72 7.85 1.18
CA TRP A 54 -4.28 6.50 1.54
C TRP A 54 -5.27 5.75 2.43
N ILE A 55 -5.33 4.45 2.21
CA ILE A 55 -6.29 3.52 2.82
C ILE A 55 -5.53 2.42 3.56
N GLY A 56 -5.93 2.14 4.79
CA GLY A 56 -5.26 1.17 5.65
C GLY A 56 -5.98 0.95 6.98
N ARG A 57 -5.27 0.54 8.02
CA ARG A 57 -5.84 0.47 9.38
C ARG A 57 -5.75 1.79 10.16
N GLY A 58 -5.35 2.86 9.47
CA GLY A 58 -5.19 4.21 10.00
C GLY A 58 -6.27 5.16 9.50
N HIS A 59 -5.94 5.96 8.46
CA HIS A 59 -6.74 7.10 8.00
C HIS A 59 -8.17 6.70 7.55
N ILE A 60 -8.29 5.89 6.51
CA ILE A 60 -9.56 5.26 6.11
C ILE A 60 -9.49 3.81 6.51
N SER A 61 -10.26 3.45 7.55
CA SER A 61 -10.24 2.11 8.15
C SER A 61 -10.75 1.05 7.17
N TRP A 62 -9.85 0.19 6.71
CA TRP A 62 -10.18 -0.96 5.88
C TRP A 62 -10.67 -2.13 6.75
N PRO A 63 -11.76 -2.83 6.37
CA PRO A 63 -12.25 -3.98 7.11
C PRO A 63 -11.18 -5.08 7.23
N ALA A 64 -11.09 -5.67 8.42
CA ALA A 64 -10.16 -6.77 8.66
C ALA A 64 -10.64 -8.03 7.91
N ARG A 65 -9.72 -8.69 7.18
CA ARG A 65 -9.93 -9.97 6.47
C ARG A 65 -10.80 -9.88 5.21
N SER A 66 -10.59 -8.84 4.40
CA SER A 66 -11.19 -8.75 3.05
C SER A 66 -10.12 -8.90 1.94
N PRO A 67 -9.59 -10.12 1.70
CA PRO A 67 -8.67 -10.38 0.59
C PRO A 67 -9.34 -10.21 -0.78
N ASP A 68 -10.66 -10.33 -0.82
CA ASP A 68 -11.54 -10.06 -1.95
C ASP A 68 -11.57 -8.58 -2.37
N LEU A 69 -11.25 -7.67 -1.45
CA LEU A 69 -11.31 -6.23 -1.70
C LEU A 69 -9.94 -5.59 -1.93
N ASN A 70 -8.84 -6.31 -1.71
CA ASN A 70 -7.52 -5.87 -2.13
C ASN A 70 -7.23 -6.48 -3.52
N PRO A 71 -7.19 -5.68 -4.61
CA PRO A 71 -6.90 -6.20 -5.93
C PRO A 71 -5.59 -7.02 -5.99
N LEU A 72 -4.60 -6.65 -5.17
CA LEU A 72 -3.34 -7.40 -5.05
C LEU A 72 -3.51 -8.73 -4.32
N ASP A 73 -4.31 -8.82 -3.24
CA ASP A 73 -4.55 -10.10 -2.56
C ASP A 73 -5.44 -11.03 -3.39
N PHE A 74 -6.40 -10.47 -4.15
CA PHE A 74 -7.17 -11.22 -5.15
C PHE A 74 -6.26 -11.80 -6.23
N PHE A 75 -5.38 -10.98 -6.81
CA PHE A 75 -4.46 -11.44 -7.86
C PHE A 75 -3.44 -12.45 -7.34
N VAL A 76 -2.80 -12.19 -6.20
CA VAL A 76 -1.80 -13.09 -5.58
C VAL A 76 -2.45 -14.39 -5.07
N GLY A 77 -3.69 -14.34 -4.58
CA GLY A 77 -4.46 -15.52 -4.21
C GLY A 77 -4.71 -16.46 -5.38
N ASN A 78 -5.17 -15.92 -6.51
CA ASN A 78 -5.36 -16.68 -7.76
C ASN A 78 -4.05 -17.29 -8.29
N VAL A 79 -2.94 -16.54 -8.24
CA VAL A 79 -1.61 -17.05 -8.65
C VAL A 79 -1.20 -18.25 -7.79
N LYS A 80 -1.53 -18.24 -6.49
CA LYS A 80 -1.20 -19.34 -5.58
C LYS A 80 -1.99 -20.61 -5.85
N GLU A 81 -3.27 -20.50 -6.26
CA GLU A 81 -4.09 -21.64 -6.67
C GLU A 81 -3.57 -22.29 -7.96
N HIS A 82 -3.04 -21.50 -8.90
CA HIS A 82 -2.44 -22.00 -10.14
C HIS A 82 -1.07 -22.69 -9.94
N CYS A 83 -0.32 -22.33 -8.89
CA CYS A 83 0.96 -22.98 -8.56
C CYS A 83 0.82 -24.24 -7.69
N LEU A 84 -0.40 -24.60 -7.26
CA LEU A 84 -0.70 -25.81 -6.48
C LEU A 84 -1.42 -26.89 -7.32
N GLN A 85 -1.46 -26.73 -8.65
CA GLN A 85 -1.83 -27.78 -9.61
C GLN A 85 -0.59 -28.39 -10.26
#